data_AF-A0A933W1Q9-F1
#
_entry.id   AF-A0A933W1Q9-F1
#
_cell.length_a   1.000
_cell.length_b   1.000
_cell.length_c   1.000
_cell.angle_alpha   90.00
_cell.angle_beta   90.00
_cell.angle_gamma   90.00
#
_symmetry.space_group_name_H-M   'P 1'
#
loop_
_entity.id
_entity.type
_entity.pdbx_description
1 polymer ?
#
loop_
_entity_poly.entity_id
_entity_poly.type
_entity_poly.pdbx_seq_one_letter_code
_entity_poly.pdbx_strand_id
1 'polypeptide(L)' 'MSTQSRSRPDRTIAAEANGRAKPVSIDTLATTINRAIEQAEELGIPSAVQLLMMARLEVDLTEIALETKLTKSA' A
#
# COMPACT_ATOMS: atom_id res chain seq x y z
N MET A 1 34.70 -35.60 -15.52
CA MET A 1 34.02 -35.15 -14.29
C MET A 1 32.85 -34.28 -14.70
N SER A 2 31.63 -34.78 -14.55
CA SER A 2 30.41 -34.16 -15.11
C SER A 2 29.64 -33.45 -14.00
N THR A 3 29.69 -32.12 -13.95
CA THR A 3 28.89 -31.33 -13.00
C THR A 3 27.55 -30.98 -13.65
N GLN A 4 26.52 -31.68 -13.19
CA GLN A 4 25.13 -31.58 -13.61
C GLN A 4 24.55 -30.18 -13.27
N SER A 5 24.13 -29.47 -14.31
CA SER A 5 23.35 -28.24 -14.25
C SER A 5 22.00 -28.48 -13.58
N ARG A 6 21.78 -27.92 -12.39
CA ARG A 6 20.44 -27.83 -11.78
C ARG A 6 19.82 -26.49 -12.14
N SER A 7 19.03 -26.49 -13.21
CA SER A 7 18.10 -25.42 -13.54
C SER A 7 17.14 -25.22 -12.37
N ARG A 8 17.22 -24.07 -11.69
CA ARG A 8 16.27 -23.73 -10.62
C ARG A 8 14.89 -23.54 -11.25
N PRO A 9 13.83 -24.11 -10.66
CA PRO A 9 12.49 -23.99 -11.21
C PRO A 9 12.03 -22.54 -11.10
N ASP A 10 11.62 -22.04 -12.25
CA ASP A 10 10.79 -20.88 -12.49
C ASP A 10 9.66 -20.83 -11.45
N ARG A 11 9.83 -20.01 -10.41
CA ARG A 11 8.75 -19.72 -9.46
C ARG A 11 7.90 -18.63 -10.10
N THR A 12 7.08 -19.05 -11.05
CA THR A 12 5.97 -18.25 -11.56
C THR A 12 5.08 -17.89 -10.37
N ILE A 13 5.21 -16.68 -9.85
CA ILE A 13 4.22 -16.12 -8.92
C ILE A 13 3.03 -15.74 -9.79
N ALA A 14 2.24 -16.75 -10.18
CA ALA A 14 0.89 -16.56 -10.64
C ALA A 14 0.06 -16.12 -9.43
N ALA A 15 0.15 -14.84 -9.09
CA ALA A 15 -0.88 -14.19 -8.31
C ALA A 15 -2.03 -13.89 -9.27
N GLU A 16 -2.86 -14.90 -9.52
CA GLU A 16 -4.20 -14.69 -10.05
C GLU A 16 -4.99 -13.83 -9.05
N ALA A 17 -4.85 -12.51 -9.13
CA ALA A 17 -5.65 -11.57 -8.37
C ALA A 17 -6.97 -11.31 -9.11
N ASN A 18 -7.70 -12.37 -9.47
CA ASN A 18 -9.14 -12.25 -9.74
C ASN A 18 -9.88 -12.28 -8.39
N GLY A 19 -9.59 -11.29 -7.54
CA GLY A 19 -10.19 -11.12 -6.24
C GLY A 19 -10.90 -9.79 -6.23
N ARG A 20 -12.24 -9.82 -6.15
CA ARG A 20 -13.05 -8.67 -5.79
C ARG A 20 -12.49 -8.09 -4.49
N ALA A 21 -11.63 -7.08 -4.60
CA ALA A 21 -10.99 -6.48 -3.44
C ALA A 21 -12.12 -6.00 -2.52
N LYS A 22 -12.15 -6.53 -1.29
CA LYS A 22 -13.12 -6.06 -0.30
C LYS A 22 -12.90 -4.56 -0.14
N PRO A 23 -13.98 -3.75 -0.08
CA PRO A 23 -13.83 -2.33 0.16
C PRO A 23 -13.09 -2.15 1.50
N VAL A 24 -11.93 -1.51 1.44
CA VAL A 24 -11.12 -1.17 2.61
C VAL A 24 -11.57 0.22 3.08
N SER A 25 -11.78 0.39 4.38
CA SER A 25 -12.14 1.71 4.91
C SER A 25 -10.96 2.67 4.82
N ILE A 26 -11.27 3.96 4.70
CA ILE A 26 -10.27 5.04 4.72
C ILE A 26 -9.42 4.96 6.00
N ASP A 27 -10.04 4.71 7.17
CA ASP A 27 -9.34 4.49 8.45
C ASP A 27 -8.31 3.35 8.41
N THR A 28 -8.67 2.23 7.75
CA THR A 28 -7.77 1.08 7.66
C THR A 28 -6.58 1.42 6.76
N LEU A 29 -6.83 2.14 5.67
CA LEU A 29 -5.76 2.61 4.77
C LEU A 29 -4.84 3.61 5.47
N ALA A 30 -5.41 4.59 6.17
CA ALA A 30 -4.71 5.56 7.01
C ALA A 30 -3.76 4.89 8.01
N THR A 31 -4.28 3.92 8.76
CA THR A 31 -3.51 3.15 9.75
C THR A 31 -2.38 2.36 9.09
N THR A 32 -2.63 1.80 7.90
CA THR A 32 -1.62 1.04 7.14
C THR A 32 -0.49 1.95 6.67
N ILE A 33 -0.80 3.14 6.16
CA ILE A 33 0.20 4.12 5.71
C ILE A 33 1.06 4.58 6.90
N ASN A 34 0.45 4.86 8.06
CA ASN A 34 1.21 5.25 9.26
C ASN A 34 2.22 4.18 9.69
N ARG A 35 1.81 2.90 9.70
CA ARG A 35 2.75 1.79 9.98
C ARG A 35 3.87 1.69 8.95
N ALA A 36 3.57 1.93 7.67
CA ALA A 36 4.58 1.91 6.63
C ALA A 36 5.58 3.08 6.79
N ILE A 37 5.13 4.24 7.27
CA ILE A 37 6.00 5.38 7.59
C ILE A 37 6.96 4.98 8.72
N GLU A 38 6.44 4.46 9.84
CA GLU A 38 7.26 3.99 10.96
C GLU A 38 8.31 2.97 10.50
N GLN A 39 7.91 2.00 9.68
CA GLN A 39 8.83 1.01 9.11
C GLN A 39 9.90 1.63 8.20
N ALA A 40 9.52 2.62 7.37
CA ALA A 40 10.45 3.30 6.49
C ALA A 40 11.46 4.18 7.27
N GLU A 41 11.01 4.78 8.38
CA GLU A 41 11.87 5.51 9.32
C GLU A 41 12.86 4.57 10.02
N GLU A 42 12.39 3.43 10.54
CA GLU A 42 13.24 2.41 11.17
C GLU A 42 14.29 1.85 10.22
N LEU A 43 13.94 1.68 8.94
CA LEU A 43 14.86 1.23 7.89
C LEU A 43 15.78 2.35 7.38
N GLY A 44 15.59 3.59 7.80
CA GLY A 44 16.38 4.74 7.38
C GLY A 44 16.26 5.03 5.88
N ILE A 45 15.03 4.99 5.33
CA ILE A 45 14.74 5.25 3.91
C ILE A 45 13.93 6.56 3.78
N PRO A 46 14.57 7.75 3.75
CA PRO A 46 13.85 9.03 3.81
C PRO A 46 12.92 9.29 2.63
N SER A 47 13.27 8.82 1.44
CA SER A 47 12.44 8.99 0.24
C SER A 47 11.13 8.20 0.34
N ALA A 48 11.15 7.02 0.97
CA ALA A 48 9.95 6.23 1.21
C ALA A 48 9.05 6.91 2.25
N VAL A 49 9.62 7.45 3.33
CA VAL A 49 8.89 8.26 4.31
C VAL A 49 8.18 9.42 3.63
N GLN A 50 8.90 10.21 2.84
CA GLN A 50 8.33 11.37 2.14
C GLN A 50 7.18 10.99 1.20
N LEU A 51 7.33 9.90 0.43
CA LEU A 51 6.28 9.40 -0.46
C LEU A 51 5.04 8.93 0.33
N LEU A 52 5.24 8.23 1.43
CA LEU A 52 4.14 7.74 2.27
C LEU A 52 3.42 8.87 3.01
N MET A 53 4.13 9.90 3.45
CA MET A 53 3.52 11.12 3.98
C MET A 53 2.64 11.83 2.95
N MET A 54 3.08 11.87 1.69
CA MET A 54 2.26 12.42 0.62
C MET A 54 1.00 11.59 0.36
N ALA A 55 1.15 10.26 0.31
CA ALA A 55 0.00 9.37 0.18
C ALA A 55 -0.99 9.54 1.34
N ARG A 56 -0.50 9.77 2.57
CA ARG A 56 -1.34 10.05 3.74
C ARG A 56 -2.18 11.32 3.55
N LEU A 57 -1.55 12.41 3.10
CA LEU A 57 -2.21 13.68 2.81
C LEU A 57 -3.31 13.52 1.76
N GLU A 58 -3.06 12.77 0.69
CA GLU A 58 -4.06 12.51 -0.34
C GLU A 58 -5.28 11.74 0.20
N VAL A 59 -5.06 10.78 1.10
CA VAL A 59 -6.13 10.04 1.77
C VAL A 59 -6.96 10.96 2.64
N ASP A 60 -6.33 11.81 3.46
CA ASP A 60 -7.03 12.74 4.36
C ASP A 60 -7.84 13.79 3.57
N LEU A 61 -7.27 14.34 2.50
CA LEU A 61 -7.99 15.27 1.64
C LEU A 61 -9.19 14.62 0.94
N THR A 62 -9.07 13.34 0.58
CA THR A 62 -10.17 12.57 -0.01
C THR A 62 -11.29 12.35 1.00
N GLU A 63 -10.96 12.05 2.25
CA GLU A 63 -11.92 11.92 3.35
C GLU A 63 -12.69 13.21 3.57
N ILE A 64 -11.99 14.34 3.70
CA ILE A 64 -12.60 15.67 3.84
C ILE A 64 -13.55 15.97 2.65
N ALA A 65 -13.14 15.65 1.43
CA ALA A 65 -13.96 15.88 0.25
C ALA A 65 -15.24 15.02 0.25
N LEU A 66 -15.19 13.80 0.79
CA LEU A 66 -16.36 12.93 0.95
C LEU A 66 -17.30 13.45 2.04
N GLU A 67 -16.77 13.84 3.20
CA GLU A 67 -17.55 14.44 4.30
C GLU A 67 -18.24 15.74 3.87
N THR A 68 -17.56 16.58 3.10
CA THR A 68 -18.12 17.84 2.58
C THR A 68 -19.28 17.59 1.60
N LYS A 69 -19.22 16.53 0.80
CA LYS A 69 -20.32 16.16 -0.13
C LYS A 69 -21.53 15.61 0.62
N LEU A 70 -21.31 14.87 1.70
CA LEU A 70 -22.38 14.36 2.57
C LEU A 70 -23.13 15.50 3.27
N THR A 71 -22.41 16.49 3.81
CA THR A 71 -23.02 17.64 4.51
C THR A 71 -23.77 18.60 3.59
N LYS A 72 -23.38 18.73 2.32
CA LYS A 72 -24.09 19.57 1.33
C LYS A 72 -25.36 18.93 0.76
N SER A 73 -25.57 17.63 1.00
CA SER A 73 -26.70 16.86 0.47
C SER A 73 -27.77 16.54 1.52
N ALA A 74 -27.62 17.04 2.75
CA ALA A 74 -28.53 16.89 3.88
C ALA A 74 -29.26 18.22 4.17
#